data_AF-A0A061N734-F1
#
_entry.id   AF-A0A061N734-F1
#
_cell.length_a   1.000
_cell.length_b   1.000
_cell.length_c   1.000
_cell.angle_alpha   90.00
_cell.angle_beta   90.00
_cell.angle_gamma   90.00
#
_symmetry.space_group_name_H-M   'P 1'
#
loop_
_entity.id
_entity.type
_entity.pdbx_description
1 polymer ?
#
loop_
_entity_poly.entity_id
_entity_poly.type
_entity_poly.pdbx_seq_one_letter_code
_entity_poly.pdbx_strand_id
1 'polypeptide(L)'
;MELTKAGNILYERVKQLYDLAEETTLMLHELQTEVRGLVTIGASYSIGEYVLPPLLQTIRLQHPNLFFDVVIANTDEIKRALMNQHIDFGFIEGEISSEGLTIEQLSEDEMCLTLRQTIR
;
A
#
# COMPACT_ATOMS: atom_id res chain seq x y z
N MET A 1 2.96 34.83 2.23
CA MET A 1 3.51 34.85 3.60
C MET A 1 4.93 34.33 3.49
N GLU A 2 5.91 35.06 4.04
CA GLU A 2 7.32 34.64 4.05
C GLU A 2 7.75 34.34 5.48
N LEU A 3 8.63 33.35 5.65
CA LEU A 3 9.21 33.02 6.94
C LEU A 3 10.12 34.17 7.42
N THR A 4 10.04 34.47 8.70
CA THR A 4 11.00 35.38 9.35
C THR A 4 12.39 34.72 9.39
N LYS A 5 13.46 35.49 9.64
CA LYS A 5 14.81 34.92 9.83
C LYS A 5 14.84 33.81 10.90
N ALA A 6 14.13 34.01 12.00
CA ALA A 6 13.99 32.99 13.05
C ALA A 6 13.19 31.77 12.56
N GLY A 7 12.15 31.99 11.75
CA GLY A 7 11.37 30.93 11.12
C GLY A 7 12.21 30.07 10.15
N ASN A 8 13.06 30.68 9.33
CA ASN A 8 13.96 29.95 8.44
C ASN A 8 14.97 29.11 9.23
N ILE A 9 15.56 29.66 10.29
CA ILE A 9 16.49 28.92 11.16
C ILE A 9 15.79 27.73 11.82
N LEU A 10 14.57 27.93 12.35
CA LEU A 10 13.81 26.86 12.98
C LEU A 10 13.41 25.79 11.98
N TYR A 11 12.94 26.17 10.79
CA TYR A 11 12.53 25.25 9.73
C TYR A 11 13.67 24.32 9.32
N GLU A 12 14.87 24.86 9.06
CA GLU A 12 16.05 24.06 8.73
C GLU A 12 16.41 23.08 9.85
N ARG A 13 16.31 23.51 11.12
CA ARG A 13 16.59 22.63 12.27
C ARG A 13 15.54 21.53 12.46
N VAL A 14 14.26 21.86 12.27
CA VAL A 14 13.17 20.87 12.36
C VAL A 14 13.30 19.86 11.23
N LYS A 15 13.62 20.30 10.02
CA LYS A 15 13.87 19.39 8.89
C LYS A 15 15.01 18.41 9.19
N GLN A 16 16.16 18.91 9.68
CA GLN A 16 17.27 18.06 10.09
C GLN A 16 16.90 17.06 11.19
N LEU A 17 16.10 17.48 12.18
CA LEU A 17 15.62 16.59 13.23
C LEU A 17 14.66 15.51 12.70
N TYR A 18 13.80 15.89 11.76
CA TYR A 18 12.88 14.98 11.10
C TYR A 18 13.63 13.91 10.31
N ASP A 19 14.55 14.35 9.43
CA ASP A 19 15.36 13.45 8.60
C ASP A 19 16.17 12.49 9.48
N LEU A 20 16.77 12.98 10.58
CA LEU A 20 17.51 12.15 11.53
C LEU A 20 16.62 11.13 12.25
N ALA A 21 15.39 11.52 12.62
CA ALA A 21 14.46 10.62 13.27
C ALA A 21 13.99 9.51 12.32
N GLU A 22 13.75 9.84 11.05
CA GLU A 22 13.40 8.89 10.01
C GLU A 22 14.55 7.90 9.76
N GLU A 23 15.78 8.40 9.59
CA GLU A 23 16.98 7.58 9.40
C GLU A 23 17.21 6.63 10.59
N THR A 24 17.08 7.13 11.82
CA THR A 24 17.21 6.32 13.04
C THR A 24 16.15 5.22 13.09
N THR A 25 14.91 5.56 12.71
CA THR A 25 13.81 4.59 12.68
C THR A 25 14.09 3.50 11.65
N LEU A 26 14.61 3.86 10.48
CA LEU A 26 15.00 2.91 9.44
C LEU A 26 16.12 1.97 9.91
N MET A 27 17.19 2.50 10.51
CA MET A 27 18.28 1.68 11.05
C MET A 27 17.79 0.71 12.13
N LEU A 28 16.88 1.16 13.01
CA LEU A 28 16.28 0.29 14.02
C LEU A 28 15.38 -0.79 13.40
N HIS A 29 14.70 -0.48 12.30
CA HIS A 29 13.96 -1.46 11.50
C HIS A 29 14.88 -2.47 10.82
N GLU A 30 16.02 -2.06 10.29
CA GLU A 30 17.01 -2.97 9.69
C GLU A 30 17.62 -3.93 10.71
N LEU A 31 17.72 -3.51 11.98
CA LEU A 31 18.10 -4.36 13.10
C LEU A 31 16.97 -5.29 13.58
N GLN A 32 15.71 -4.96 13.27
CA GLN A 32 14.57 -5.86 13.46
C GLN A 32 14.54 -6.87 12.32
N THR A 33 15.04 -8.08 12.59
CA THR A 33 14.99 -9.22 11.67
C THR A 33 13.58 -9.74 11.39
N GLU A 34 12.56 -9.19 12.06
CA GLU A 34 11.20 -9.71 12.01
C GLU A 34 10.19 -8.61 11.70
N VAL A 35 9.59 -8.68 10.51
CA VAL A 35 8.44 -7.86 10.12
C VAL A 35 7.23 -8.31 10.94
N ARG A 36 6.61 -7.37 11.65
CA ARG A 36 5.49 -7.62 12.57
C ARG A 36 4.51 -6.45 12.58
N GLY A 37 3.26 -6.72 12.95
CA GLY A 37 2.22 -5.70 13.07
C GLY A 37 0.97 -6.05 12.26
N LEU A 38 0.13 -5.04 12.01
CA LEU A 38 -1.08 -5.15 11.20
C LEU A 38 -0.91 -4.26 9.97
N VAL A 39 -1.16 -4.81 8.79
CA VAL A 39 -1.22 -4.07 7.52
C VAL A 39 -2.63 -4.17 6.96
N THR A 40 -3.24 -3.03 6.66
CA THR A 40 -4.58 -2.96 6.08
C THR A 40 -4.46 -2.77 4.58
N ILE A 41 -4.93 -3.74 3.81
CA ILE A 41 -4.82 -3.78 2.35
C ILE A 41 -6.20 -3.56 1.74
N GLY A 42 -6.29 -2.59 0.82
CA GLY A 42 -7.41 -2.44 -0.08
C GLY A 42 -7.20 -3.22 -1.38
N ALA A 43 -8.24 -3.87 -1.90
CA ALA A 43 -8.18 -4.56 -3.19
C ALA A 43 -9.47 -4.45 -4.01
N SER A 44 -9.34 -4.43 -5.34
CA SER A 44 -10.46 -4.72 -6.25
C SER A 44 -10.92 -6.18 -6.09
N TYR A 45 -12.15 -6.47 -6.52
CA TYR A 45 -12.80 -7.77 -6.29
C TYR A 45 -11.98 -8.98 -6.73
N SER A 46 -11.56 -9.00 -8.00
CA SER A 46 -10.74 -10.06 -8.59
C SER A 46 -9.41 -10.26 -7.85
N ILE A 47 -8.71 -9.16 -7.53
CA ILE A 47 -7.43 -9.23 -6.82
C ILE A 47 -7.63 -9.73 -5.39
N GLY A 48 -8.63 -9.19 -4.69
CA GLY A 48 -8.96 -9.55 -3.31
C GLY A 48 -9.41 -11.00 -3.15
N GLU A 49 -10.16 -11.53 -4.13
CA GLU A 49 -10.69 -12.90 -4.09
C GLU A 49 -9.70 -13.96 -4.57
N TYR A 50 -8.87 -13.66 -5.58
CA TYR A 50 -8.06 -14.68 -6.24
C TYR A 50 -6.54 -14.49 -6.06
N VAL A 51 -6.06 -13.26 -5.94
CA VAL A 51 -4.62 -12.97 -5.92
C VAL A 51 -4.09 -12.83 -4.49
N LEU A 52 -4.78 -12.07 -3.63
CA LEU A 52 -4.34 -11.84 -2.26
C LEU A 52 -4.27 -13.12 -1.42
N PRO A 53 -5.26 -14.05 -1.43
CA PRO A 53 -5.22 -15.19 -0.52
C PRO A 53 -3.94 -16.04 -0.61
N PRO A 54 -3.48 -16.51 -1.80
CA PRO A 54 -2.24 -17.27 -1.89
C PRO A 54 -0.98 -16.42 -1.61
N LEU A 55 -1.00 -15.13 -1.95
CA LEU A 55 0.11 -14.22 -1.67
C LEU A 55 0.30 -14.02 -0.15
N LEU A 56 -0.79 -13.68 0.55
CA LEU A 56 -0.78 -13.47 2.00
C LEU A 56 -0.43 -14.75 2.77
N GLN A 57 -0.83 -15.91 2.25
CA GLN A 57 -0.39 -17.20 2.81
C GLN A 57 1.13 -17.35 2.74
N THR A 58 1.73 -17.03 1.60
CA THR A 58 3.19 -17.10 1.41
C THR A 58 3.92 -16.13 2.35
N ILE A 59 3.42 -14.90 2.45
CA ILE A 59 4.01 -13.88 3.33
C ILE A 59 3.90 -14.29 4.80
N ARG A 60 2.75 -14.83 5.22
CA ARG A 60 2.53 -15.30 6.61
C ARG A 60 3.46 -16.44 7.01
N LEU A 61 3.87 -17.30 6.07
CA LEU A 61 4.85 -18.35 6.33
C LEU A 61 6.26 -17.78 6.59
N GLN A 62 6.60 -16.66 5.95
CA GLN A 62 7.88 -15.97 6.11
C GLN A 62 7.88 -15.01 7.29
N HIS A 63 6.73 -14.40 7.60
CA HIS A 63 6.53 -13.40 8.65
C HIS A 63 5.29 -13.74 9.50
N PRO A 64 5.40 -14.69 10.46
CA PRO A 64 4.26 -15.19 11.23
C PRO A 64 3.60 -14.14 12.15
N ASN A 65 4.35 -13.08 12.49
CA ASN A 65 3.92 -11.99 13.36
C ASN A 65 3.35 -10.78 12.57
N LEU A 66 3.22 -10.91 11.24
CA LEU A 66 2.57 -9.93 10.38
C LEU A 66 1.13 -10.37 10.10
N PHE A 67 0.19 -9.52 10.45
CA PHE A 67 -1.25 -9.71 10.25
C PHE A 67 -1.75 -8.79 9.15
N PHE A 68 -2.79 -9.23 8.47
CA PHE A 68 -3.40 -8.51 7.36
C PHE A 68 -4.90 -8.37 7.57
N ASP A 69 -5.40 -7.14 7.45
CA ASP A 69 -6.82 -6.87 7.26
C ASP A 69 -7.04 -6.50 5.80
N VAL A 70 -8.06 -7.10 5.17
CA VAL A 70 -8.32 -6.91 3.74
C VAL A 70 -9.69 -6.25 3.55
N VAL A 71 -9.70 -5.14 2.82
CA VAL A 71 -10.89 -4.41 2.41
C VAL A 71 -11.07 -4.61 0.91
N ILE A 72 -12.16 -5.27 0.51
CA ILE A 72 -12.49 -5.47 -0.90
C ILE A 72 -13.54 -4.45 -1.31
N ALA A 73 -13.23 -3.63 -2.32
CA ALA A 73 -14.11 -2.59 -2.82
C ALA A 73 -13.77 -2.23 -4.28
N ASN A 74 -14.56 -1.35 -4.90
CA ASN A 74 -14.21 -0.82 -6.22
C ASN A 74 -13.01 0.15 -6.15
N THR A 75 -12.40 0.39 -7.30
CA THR A 75 -11.23 1.27 -7.49
C THR A 75 -11.38 2.65 -6.84
N ASP A 76 -12.55 3.29 -6.94
CA ASP A 76 -12.81 4.62 -6.35
C ASP A 76 -12.91 4.59 -4.83
N GLU A 77 -13.45 3.52 -4.26
CA GLU A 77 -13.51 3.30 -2.81
C GLU A 77 -12.13 3.03 -2.23
N ILE A 78 -11.32 2.19 -2.90
CA ILE A 78 -9.93 1.95 -2.50
C ILE A 78 -9.12 3.24 -2.54
N LYS A 79 -9.24 4.02 -3.61
CA LYS A 79 -8.59 5.35 -3.70
C LYS A 79 -8.97 6.25 -2.54
N ARG A 80 -10.27 6.36 -2.23
CA ARG A 80 -10.75 7.17 -1.09
C ARG A 80 -10.25 6.65 0.24
N ALA A 81 -10.20 5.34 0.44
CA ALA A 81 -9.68 4.73 1.66
C ALA A 81 -8.19 5.04 1.84
N LEU A 82 -7.39 4.96 0.77
CA LEU A 82 -5.96 5.25 0.79
C LEU A 82 -5.68 6.73 1.10
N MET A 83 -6.39 7.64 0.43
CA MET A 83 -6.26 9.08 0.67
C MET A 83 -6.65 9.49 2.10
N ASN A 84 -7.58 8.75 2.71
CA ASN A 84 -8.02 8.96 4.09
C ASN A 84 -7.22 8.16 5.12
N GLN A 85 -6.16 7.45 4.71
CA GLN A 85 -5.30 6.64 5.58
C GLN A 85 -6.05 5.52 6.32
N HIS A 86 -7.15 5.02 5.74
CA HIS A 86 -7.87 3.85 6.28
C HIS A 86 -7.26 2.52 5.83
N ILE A 87 -6.47 2.53 4.75
CA ILE A 87 -5.69 1.40 4.26
C ILE A 87 -4.25 1.89 4.01
N ASP A 88 -3.30 0.97 4.08
CA ASP A 88 -1.87 1.23 3.85
C ASP A 88 -1.51 1.10 2.36
N PHE A 89 -2.09 0.10 1.68
CA PHE A 89 -1.84 -0.21 0.28
C PHE A 89 -3.14 -0.52 -0.46
N GLY A 90 -3.23 -0.13 -1.74
CA GLY A 90 -4.36 -0.44 -2.61
C GLY A 90 -3.93 -1.21 -3.85
N PHE A 91 -4.53 -2.37 -4.10
CA PHE A 91 -4.41 -3.11 -5.35
C PHE A 91 -5.66 -2.94 -6.19
N ILE A 92 -5.50 -2.50 -7.43
CA ILE A 92 -6.61 -2.11 -8.28
C ILE A 92 -6.38 -2.62 -9.69
N GLU A 93 -7.46 -2.61 -10.48
CA GLU A 93 -7.40 -2.84 -11.91
C GLU A 93 -7.64 -1.53 -12.66
N GLY A 94 -6.94 -1.38 -13.79
CA GLY A 94 -7.02 -0.20 -14.64
C GLY A 94 -6.18 0.97 -14.16
N GLU A 95 -6.30 2.08 -14.88
CA GLU A 95 -5.52 3.28 -14.61
C GLU A 95 -6.25 4.21 -13.61
N ILE A 96 -5.50 4.72 -12.64
CA ILE A 96 -5.93 5.86 -11.82
C ILE A 96 -4.94 6.99 -12.04
N SER A 97 -5.43 8.23 -12.04
CA SER A 97 -4.61 9.41 -11.77
C SER A 97 -5.04 10.08 -10.46
N SER A 98 -4.06 10.42 -9.64
CA SER A 98 -4.26 11.22 -8.43
C SER A 98 -2.95 11.86 -8.02
N GLU A 99 -2.96 13.16 -7.72
CA GLU A 99 -1.86 13.79 -7.00
C GLU A 99 -1.75 13.15 -5.61
N GLY A 100 -0.52 12.87 -5.17
CA GLY A 100 -0.23 12.32 -3.85
C GLY A 100 -0.25 10.78 -3.73
N LEU A 101 -0.51 10.05 -4.82
CA LEU A 101 -0.40 8.58 -4.83
C LEU A 101 0.77 8.13 -5.69
N THR A 102 1.56 7.19 -5.18
CA THR A 102 2.51 6.42 -5.98
C THR A 102 1.78 5.23 -6.59
N ILE A 103 1.90 5.08 -7.91
CA ILE A 103 1.24 4.00 -8.65
C ILE A 103 2.33 3.19 -9.34
N GLU A 104 2.36 1.89 -9.07
CA GLU A 104 3.21 0.92 -9.75
C GLU A 104 2.37 -0.16 -10.42
N GLN A 105 2.71 -0.47 -11.67
CA GLN A 105 2.11 -1.60 -12.39
C GLN A 105 2.78 -2.90 -11.95
N LEU A 106 2.00 -3.85 -11.42
CA LEU A 106 2.51 -5.14 -10.93
C LEU A 106 2.44 -6.24 -11.99
N SER A 107 1.35 -6.28 -12.76
CA SER A 107 1.11 -7.30 -13.78
C SER A 107 0.06 -6.83 -14.78
N GLU A 108 -0.04 -7.54 -15.90
CA GLU A 108 -1.14 -7.42 -16.87
C GLU A 108 -1.99 -8.69 -16.80
N ASP A 109 -3.31 -8.54 -16.95
CA ASP A 109 -4.26 -9.66 -16.99
C ASP A 109 -4.78 -9.90 -18.41
N GLU A 110 -5.03 -11.16 -18.76
CA GLU A 110 -5.55 -11.56 -20.07
C GLU A 110 -7.06 -11.82 -20.02
N MET A 111 -7.83 -10.99 -20.73
CA MET A 111 -9.27 -11.18 -20.80
C MET A 111 -9.65 -12.34 -21.73
N CYS A 112 -10.24 -13.40 -21.16
CA CYS A 112 -10.69 -14.57 -21.91
C CYS A 112 -12.22 -14.56 -22.12
N LEU A 113 -12.67 -14.95 -23.31
CA LEU A 113 -14.10 -15.18 -23.59
C LEU A 113 -14.48 -16.61 -23.19
N THR A 114 -15.53 -16.75 -22.39
CA THR A 114 -16.13 -18.06 -22.09
C THR A 114 -17.41 -18.25 -22.90
N LEU A 115 -17.57 -19.43 -23.51
CA LEU A 115 -18.73 -19.79 -24.30
C LEU A 115 -19.38 -21.04 -23.71
N ARG A 116 -20.72 -21.09 -23.70
CA ARG A 116 -21.45 -22.28 -23.27
C ARG A 116 -21.14 -23.44 -24.23
N GLN A 117 -20.66 -24.56 -23.68
CA GLN A 117 -20.42 -25.76 -24.46
C GLN A 117 -21.76 -26.39 -24.86
N THR A 118 -22.16 -26.22 -26.12
CA THR A 118 -23.34 -26.90 -26.68
C THR A 118 -22.95 -28.33 -27.02
N ILE A 119 -23.37 -29.29 -26.21
CA ILE A 119 -23.26 -30.73 -26.50
C ILE A 119 -24.21 -31.03 -27.67
N ARG A 120 -23.71 -31.62 -28.76
CA ARG A 120 -24.52 -32.15 -29.86
C ARG A 120 -24.87 -33.61 -29.60
#